data_AF-A0A7V3FNR9-F1
#
_entry.id   AF-A0A7V3FNR9-F1
#
_cell.length_a   1.000
_cell.length_b   1.000
_cell.length_c   1.000
_cell.angle_alpha   90.00
_cell.angle_beta   90.00
_cell.angle_gamma   90.00
#
_symmetry.space_group_name_H-M   'P 1'
#
loop_
_entity.id
_entity.type
_entity.pdbx_description
1 polymer ?
#
loop_
_entity_poly.entity_id
_entity_poly.type
_entity_poly.pdbx_seq_one_letter_code
_entity_poly.pdbx_strand_id
1 'polypeptide(L)' 'SETIKTKIKGLIAQENPKKPLSDQEIVKLLKDGNIDIARRTVAKYREMMGIQPSSKRRQLY' A
#
# COMPACT_ATOMS: atom_id res chain seq x y z
N SER A 1 -17.76 -1.95 2.29
CA SER A 1 -16.70 -0.99 2.70
C SER A 1 -15.64 -0.86 1.62
N GLU A 2 -15.89 -0.07 0.59
CA GLU A 2 -15.00 0.09 -0.58
C GLU A 2 -13.92 1.17 -0.40
N THR A 3 -14.10 2.05 0.59
CA THR A 3 -13.27 3.25 0.81
C THR A 3 -11.79 2.93 1.05
N ILE A 4 -11.50 1.84 1.76
CA ILE A 4 -10.12 1.44 2.10
C ILE A 4 -9.38 0.92 0.87
N LYS A 5 -10.03 0.04 0.09
CA LYS A 5 -9.44 -0.52 -1.14
C LYS A 5 -9.14 0.58 -2.15
N THR A 6 -10.07 1.52 -2.33
CA THR A 6 -9.87 2.67 -3.23
C THR A 6 -8.75 3.57 -2.76
N LYS A 7 -8.65 3.87 -1.45
CA LYS A 7 -7.52 4.62 -0.90
C LYS A 7 -6.19 3.90 -1.13
N ILE A 8 -6.10 2.62 -0.80
CA ILE A 8 -4.88 1.80 -1.00
C ILE A 8 -4.48 1.80 -2.48
N LYS A 9 -5.44 1.59 -3.38
CA LYS A 9 -5.20 1.60 -4.82
C LYS A 9 -4.71 2.97 -5.32
N GLY A 10 -5.28 4.06 -4.80
CA GLY A 10 -4.84 5.42 -5.12
C GLY A 10 -3.43 5.72 -4.62
N LEU A 11 -3.11 5.32 -3.39
CA LEU A 11 -1.77 5.46 -2.81
C LEU A 11 -0.73 4.67 -3.60
N ILE A 12 -1.07 3.45 -4.02
CA ILE A 12 -0.19 2.61 -4.84
C ILE A 12 -0.09 3.15 -6.27
N ALA A 13 -1.16 3.70 -6.85
CA ALA A 13 -1.12 4.31 -8.18
C ALA A 13 -0.25 5.58 -8.23
N GLN A 14 -0.20 6.33 -7.12
CA GLN A 14 0.67 7.50 -6.96
C GLN A 14 2.05 7.15 -6.38
N GLU A 15 2.33 5.86 -6.12
CA GLU A 15 3.62 5.46 -5.56
C GLU A 15 4.74 5.69 -6.56
N ASN A 16 5.92 6.04 -6.05
CA ASN A 16 7.09 6.17 -6.89
C ASN A 16 7.63 4.76 -7.21
N PRO A 17 7.70 4.33 -8.48
CA PRO A 17 8.20 3.00 -8.83
C PRO A 17 9.67 2.78 -8.43
N LYS A 18 10.46 3.85 -8.25
CA LYS A 18 11.85 3.77 -7.74
C LYS A 18 11.92 3.55 -6.22
N LYS A 19 10.87 3.92 -5.48
CA LYS A 19 10.74 3.75 -4.03
C LYS A 19 9.33 3.25 -3.72
N PRO A 20 9.03 1.97 -4.00
CA PRO A 20 7.71 1.41 -3.75
C PRO A 20 7.37 1.57 -2.27
N LEU A 21 6.14 2.00 -1.99
CA LEU A 21 5.66 2.22 -0.63
C LEU A 21 5.60 0.88 0.10
N SER A 22 6.23 0.82 1.26
CA SER A 22 6.09 -0.35 2.13
C SER A 22 4.70 -0.39 2.75
N ASP A 23 4.24 -1.57 3.12
CA ASP A 23 2.97 -1.75 3.84
C ASP A 23 2.88 -0.86 5.11
N GLN A 24 4.00 -0.61 5.82
CA GLN A 24 4.02 0.37 6.92
C GLN A 24 3.77 1.82 6.50
N GLU A 25 4.28 2.24 5.35
CA GLU A 25 4.08 3.60 4.82
C GLU A 25 2.62 3.79 4.41
N ILE A 26 2.02 2.77 3.79
CA ILE A 26 0.59 2.78 3.44
C ILE A 26 -0.26 2.90 4.71
N VAL A 27 0.09 2.19 5.80
CA VAL A 27 -0.61 2.33 7.08
C VAL A 27 -0.51 3.75 7.63
N LYS A 28 0.68 4.37 7.58
CA LYS A 28 0.85 5.77 8.03
C LYS A 28 -0.01 6.74 7.23
N LEU A 29 -0.02 6.61 5.90
CA LEU A 29 -0.81 7.45 5.00
C LEU A 29 -2.31 7.27 5.19
N LEU A 30 -2.76 6.04 5.48
CA LEU A 30 -4.15 5.77 5.81
C LEU A 30 -4.53 6.35 7.17
N LYS A 31 -3.63 6.27 8.16
CA LYS A 31 -3.83 6.83 9.49
C LYS A 31 -4.00 8.35 9.46
N ASP A 32 -3.26 9.04 8.59
CA ASP A 32 -3.41 10.47 8.32
C ASP A 32 -4.83 10.82 7.82
N GLY A 33 -5.40 9.95 6.98
CA GLY A 33 -6.78 10.03 6.51
C GLY A 33 -7.86 9.58 7.51
N ASN A 34 -7.54 9.46 8.81
CA ASN A 34 -8.40 8.89 9.87
C ASN A 34 -8.81 7.42 9.65
N ILE A 35 -8.02 6.66 8.89
CA ILE A 35 -8.24 5.22 8.67
C ILE A 35 -7.15 4.45 9.43
N ASP A 36 -7.48 4.01 10.64
CA ASP A 36 -6.58 3.13 11.39
C ASP A 36 -6.75 1.68 10.92
N ILE A 37 -5.71 1.16 10.28
CA ILE A 37 -5.68 -0.21 9.75
C ILE A 37 -4.35 -0.87 10.05
N ALA A 38 -4.39 -2.12 10.46
CA ALA A 38 -3.18 -2.88 10.73
C ALA A 38 -2.41 -3.20 9.43
N ARG A 39 -1.08 -3.20 9.53
CA ARG A 39 -0.15 -3.65 8.47
C ARG A 39 -0.55 -5.00 7.86
N ARG A 40 -0.99 -5.96 8.69
CA ARG A 40 -1.44 -7.29 8.24
C ARG A 40 -2.64 -7.21 7.31
N THR A 41 -3.59 -6.31 7.59
CA THR A 41 -4.78 -6.12 6.75
C THR A 41 -4.41 -5.47 5.42
N VAL A 42 -3.49 -4.51 5.43
CA VAL A 42 -2.93 -3.91 4.20
C VAL A 42 -2.21 -4.97 3.35
N ALA A 43 -1.38 -5.82 3.96
CA ALA A 43 -0.71 -6.92 3.28
C ALA A 43 -1.73 -7.88 2.63
N LYS A 44 -2.78 -8.26 3.37
CA LYS A 44 -3.86 -9.11 2.84
C LYS A 44 -4.57 -8.46 1.64
N TYR A 45 -4.87 -7.17 1.69
CA TYR A 45 -5.46 -6.45 0.56
C TYR A 45 -4.51 -6.31 -0.62
N ARG A 46 -3.23 -6.13 -0.36
CA ARG A 46 -2.17 -6.07 -1.37
C ARG A 46 -2.05 -7.39 -2.14
N GLU A 47 -2.07 -8.51 -1.44
CA GLU A 47 -2.10 -9.85 -2.02
C GLU A 47 -3.37 -10.09 -2.83
N MET A 48 -4.55 -9.71 -2.30
CA MET A 48 -5.82 -9.80 -3.03
C MET A 48 -5.83 -8.96 -4.33
N MET A 49 -5.08 -7.86 -4.39
CA MET A 49 -4.94 -7.04 -5.59
C MET A 49 -3.84 -7.51 -6.54
N GLY A 50 -3.12 -8.60 -6.22
CA GLY A 50 -2.00 -9.10 -7.04
C GLY A 50 -0.78 -8.19 -7.04
N ILE A 51 -0.67 -7.28 -6.07
CA ILE A 51 0.39 -6.27 -6.01
C ILE A 51 1.61 -6.89 -5.32
N GLN A 52 2.64 -7.21 -6.10
CA GLN A 52 3.88 -7.78 -5.56
C GLN A 52 4.49 -6.90 -4.44
N PRO A 53 5.12 -7.51 -3.42
CA PRO A 53 5.73 -6.80 -2.29
C PRO A 53 6.80 -5.81 -2.74
N SER A 54 7.00 -4.74 -1.97
CA SER A 54 7.85 -3.60 -2.31
C SER A 54 9.29 -4.04 -2.60
N SER A 55 9.74 -5.11 -1.94
CA SER A 55 11.05 -5.73 -2.16
C SER A 55 11.24 -6.28 -3.57
N LYS A 56 10.19 -6.74 -4.27
CA LYS A 56 10.26 -7.19 -5.67
C LYS A 56 10.09 -6.06 -6.69
N ARG A 57 9.52 -4.92 -6.29
CA ARG A 57 9.30 -3.75 -7.16
C ARG A 57 10.45 -2.75 -7.15
N ARG A 58 11.37 -2.86 -6.21
CA ARG A 58 12.56 -2.02 -6.15
C ARG A 58 13.48 -2.40 -7.31
N GLN A 59 13.47 -1.62 -8.39
CA GLN A 59 14.53 -1.67 -9.41
C GLN A 59 15.84 -1.28 -8.71
N LEU A 60 16.66 -2.29 -8.40
CA LEU A 60 18.08 -2.08 -8.17
C LEU A 60 18.70 -1.83 -9.55
N TYR A 61 19.20 -0.60 -9.75
CA TYR A 61 20.18 -0.29 -10.78
C TYR A 61 21.55 -0.74 -10.30
#